data_AF-A0A7V2NQW2-F1
#
_entry.id   AF-A0A7V2NQW2-F1
#
_cell.length_a   1.000
_cell.length_b   1.000
_cell.length_c   1.000
_cell.angle_alpha   90.00
_cell.angle_beta   90.00
_cell.angle_gamma   90.00
#
_symmetry.space_group_name_H-M   'P 1'
#
loop_
_entity.id
_entity.type
_entity.pdbx_description
1 polymer ?
#
loop_
_entity_poly.entity_id
_entity_poly.type
_entity_poly.pdbx_seq_one_letter_code
_entity_poly.pdbx_strand_id
1 'polypeptide(L)' 'VVEYLVSYINKEGLTEASPWVNERTYDRIADVVASLGSEPLGPIYRALGGEIPYDQIKISIAVLKNRQQ' A
#
# COMPACT_ATOMS: atom_id res chain seq x y z
N VAL A 1 -14.17 2.14 -5.15
CA VAL A 1 -14.34 2.00 -3.67
C VAL A 1 -13.04 2.29 -2.94
N VAL A 2 -11.90 1.71 -3.35
CA VAL A 2 -10.61 1.93 -2.66
C VAL A 2 -10.18 3.40 -2.55
N GLU A 3 -10.51 4.24 -3.53
CA GLU A 3 -10.15 5.67 -3.53
C GLU A 3 -10.69 6.43 -2.31
N TYR A 4 -11.92 6.10 -1.88
CA TYR A 4 -12.49 6.71 -0.67
C TYR A 4 -11.72 6.29 0.59
N LEU A 5 -11.39 5.00 0.69
CA LEU A 5 -10.64 4.46 1.82
C LEU A 5 -9.22 5.03 1.89
N VAL A 6 -8.53 5.13 0.75
CA VAL A 6 -7.21 5.75 0.66
C VAL A 6 -7.26 7.22 1.07
N SER A 7 -8.27 7.95 0.60
CA SER A 7 -8.50 9.35 1.01
C SER A 7 -8.72 9.46 2.53
N TYR A 8 -9.52 8.56 3.10
CA TYR A 8 -9.75 8.49 4.55
C TYR A 8 -8.46 8.17 5.33
N ILE A 9 -7.69 7.15 4.91
CA ILE A 9 -6.40 6.78 5.51
C ILE A 9 -5.45 7.97 5.53
N ASN A 10 -5.31 8.68 4.40
CA ASN A 10 -4.43 9.85 4.32
C ASN A 10 -4.93 10.99 5.20
N LYS A 11 -6.24 11.25 5.21
CA LYS A 11 -6.83 12.33 6.00
C LYS A 11 -6.66 12.11 7.50
N GLU A 12 -6.89 10.90 7.97
CA GLU A 12 -6.79 10.56 9.39
C GLU A 12 -5.35 10.17 9.81
N GLY A 13 -4.39 10.15 8.87
CA GLY A 13 -3.01 9.80 9.15
C GLY A 13 -2.83 8.35 9.63
N LEU A 14 -3.69 7.43 9.16
CA LEU A 14 -3.63 6.04 9.62
C LEU A 14 -2.30 5.41 9.22
N THR A 15 -1.63 4.81 10.20
CA THR A 15 -0.34 4.15 10.05
C THR A 15 -0.47 2.63 10.14
N GLU A 16 -1.66 2.07 10.04
CA GLU A 16 -1.88 0.62 10.03
C GLU A 16 -2.74 0.21 8.83
N ALA A 17 -2.35 -0.87 8.15
CA ALA A 17 -3.06 -1.38 6.97
C ALA A 17 -4.16 -2.39 7.32
N SER A 18 -4.19 -2.88 8.57
CA SER A 18 -5.26 -3.71 9.09
C SER A 18 -6.56 -2.90 9.20
N PRO A 19 -7.74 -3.48 8.90
CA PRO A 19 -7.99 -4.89 8.53
C PRO A 19 -7.93 -5.18 7.01
N TRP A 20 -7.60 -4.20 6.17
CA TRP A 20 -7.73 -4.33 4.72
C TRP A 20 -6.59 -5.10 4.05
N VAL A 21 -5.40 -5.06 4.67
CA VAL A 21 -4.22 -5.80 4.24
C VAL A 21 -3.66 -6.54 5.46
N ASN A 22 -3.48 -7.86 5.33
CA ASN A 22 -2.82 -8.63 6.38
C ASN A 22 -1.32 -8.33 6.42
N GLU A 23 -0.69 -8.59 7.56
CA GLU A 23 0.72 -8.28 7.83
C GLU A 23 1.66 -8.87 6.77
N ARG A 24 1.53 -10.16 6.44
CA ARG A 24 2.38 -10.82 5.43
C ARG A 24 2.29 -10.16 4.06
N THR A 25 1.09 -9.78 3.64
CA THR A 25 0.88 -9.08 2.37
C THR A 25 1.44 -7.66 2.45
N TYR A 26 1.24 -6.97 3.56
CA TYR A 26 1.75 -5.62 3.79
C TYR A 26 3.29 -5.59 3.73
N ASP A 27 3.97 -6.52 4.40
CA ASP A 27 5.43 -6.59 4.42
C ASP A 27 6.00 -6.80 3.01
N ARG A 28 5.41 -7.71 2.23
CA ARG A 28 5.78 -7.91 0.82
C ARG A 28 5.64 -6.62 0.00
N ILE A 29 4.56 -5.87 0.21
CA ILE A 29 4.35 -4.60 -0.51
C ILE A 29 5.36 -3.56 -0.03
N ALA A 30 5.62 -3.46 1.27
CA ALA A 30 6.56 -2.52 1.85
C ALA A 30 7.99 -2.74 1.31
N ASP A 31 8.44 -3.98 1.22
CA ASP A 31 9.76 -4.33 0.65
C ASP A 31 9.90 -3.90 -0.82
N VAL A 32 8.87 -4.16 -1.62
CA VAL A 32 8.85 -3.76 -3.04
C VAL A 32 8.79 -2.25 -3.18
N VAL A 33 7.98 -1.57 -2.39
CA VAL A 33 7.85 -0.10 -2.39
C VAL A 33 9.15 0.56 -1.93
N ALA A 34 9.86 0.00 -0.95
CA ALA A 34 11.16 0.49 -0.51
C ALA A 34 12.21 0.38 -1.63
N SER A 35 12.09 -0.63 -2.50
CA SER A 35 13.03 -0.88 -3.61
C SER A 35 12.72 -0.06 -4.86
N LEU A 36 11.44 0.12 -5.20
CA LEU A 36 10.99 0.74 -6.44
C LEU A 36 10.47 2.18 -6.27
N GLY A 37 10.25 2.61 -5.04
CA GLY A 37 9.47 3.81 -4.71
C GLY A 37 7.97 3.54 -4.68
N SER A 38 7.20 4.53 -4.20
CA SER A 38 5.74 4.42 -4.10
C SER A 38 4.99 4.66 -5.41
N GLU A 39 5.69 5.07 -6.46
CA GLU A 39 5.14 5.33 -7.80
C GLU A 39 6.14 4.87 -8.86
N PRO A 40 5.71 4.16 -9.94
CA PRO A 40 4.34 3.86 -10.35
C PRO A 40 3.80 2.48 -9.89
N LEU A 41 2.46 2.36 -9.79
CA LEU A 41 1.77 1.12 -9.36
C LEU A 41 2.01 -0.09 -10.27
N GLY A 42 2.18 0.12 -11.58
CA GLY A 42 2.37 -0.97 -12.54
C GLY A 42 3.63 -1.81 -12.28
N PRO A 43 4.81 -1.20 -12.12
CA PRO A 43 6.02 -1.89 -11.67
C PRO A 43 5.87 -2.64 -10.36
N ILE A 44 5.22 -2.03 -9.35
CA ILE A 44 4.99 -2.67 -8.04
C ILE A 44 4.13 -3.92 -8.22
N TYR A 45 3.01 -3.82 -8.96
CA TYR A 45 2.13 -4.96 -9.22
C TYR A 45 2.87 -6.11 -9.92
N ARG A 46 3.73 -5.81 -10.90
CA ARG A 46 4.55 -6.84 -11.58
C ARG A 46 5.60 -7.45 -10.65
N ALA A 47 6.26 -6.65 -9.82
CA ALA A 47 7.24 -7.14 -8.86
C ALA A 47 6.61 -8.05 -7.79
N LEU A 48 5.33 -7.84 -7.47
CA LEU A 48 4.53 -8.70 -6.61
C LEU A 48 3.95 -9.93 -7.33
N GLY A 49 4.42 -10.23 -8.55
CA GLY A 49 3.97 -11.38 -9.35
C GLY A 49 2.54 -11.26 -9.90
N GLY A 50 1.91 -10.09 -9.78
CA GLY A 50 0.52 -9.88 -10.17
C GLY A 50 -0.51 -10.56 -9.25
N GLU A 51 -0.08 -11.09 -8.11
CA GLU A 51 -0.94 -11.83 -7.18
C GLU A 51 -1.73 -10.90 -6.24
N ILE A 52 -1.16 -9.74 -5.92
CA ILE A 52 -1.72 -8.81 -4.93
C ILE A 52 -2.59 -7.78 -5.66
N PRO A 53 -3.88 -7.62 -5.28
CA PRO A 53 -4.77 -6.65 -5.90
C PRO A 53 -4.26 -5.21 -5.76
N TYR A 54 -4.47 -4.39 -6.79
CA TYR A 54 -4.12 -2.96 -6.79
C TYR A 54 -4.66 -2.22 -5.56
N ASP A 55 -5.84 -2.60 -5.07
CA ASP A 55 -6.46 -1.97 -3.91
C ASP A 55 -5.61 -2.14 -2.65
N GLN A 56 -5.08 -3.33 -2.39
CA GLN A 56 -4.21 -3.60 -1.24
C GLN A 56 -2.86 -2.88 -1.38
N ILE A 57 -2.34 -2.76 -2.61
CA ILE A 57 -1.11 -2.01 -2.90
C ILE A 57 -1.33 -0.52 -2.58
N LYS A 58 -2.43 0.08 -3.04
CA LYS A 58 -2.75 1.50 -2.80
C LYS A 58 -2.93 1.79 -1.31
N ILE A 59 -3.65 0.94 -0.58
CA ILE A 59 -3.85 1.07 0.88
C ILE A 59 -2.50 1.03 1.59
N SER A 60 -1.65 0.05 1.26
CA SER A 60 -0.33 -0.11 1.90
C SER A 60 0.58 1.08 1.62
N ILE A 61 0.58 1.63 0.40
CA ILE A 61 1.33 2.83 0.05
C ILE A 61 0.84 4.04 0.86
N ALA A 62 -0.48 4.23 1.00
CA ALA A 62 -1.04 5.32 1.80
C ALA A 62 -0.57 5.27 3.25
N VAL A 63 -0.65 4.09 3.87
CA VAL A 63 -0.16 3.83 5.22
C VAL A 63 1.36 4.06 5.34
N LEU A 64 2.14 3.60 4.36
CA LEU A 64 3.60 3.82 4.34
C LEU A 64 3.96 5.31 4.28
N LYS A 65 3.25 6.09 3.45
CA LYS A 65 3.46 7.54 3.36
C LYS A 65 3.16 8.22 4.70
N ASN A 66 2.05 7.86 5.36
CA ASN A 66 1.69 8.40 6.67
C ASN A 66 2.73 8.05 7.77
N ARG A 67 3.35 6.86 7.72
CA ARG A 67 4.41 6.46 8.68
C ARG A 67 5.72 7.24 8.52
N GLN A 68 5.95 7.84 7.36
CA GLN A 68 7.19 8.56 7.04
C GLN A 68 7.08 10.09 7.24
N GLN A 69 5.89 10.58 7.62
CA GLN A 69 5.61 11.98 7.94
C GLN A 69 5.79 12.24 9.43
#